data_AF-A0AA90TWQ2-F1
#
_entry.id   AF-A0AA90TWQ2-F1
#
_cell.length_a   1.000
_cell.length_b   1.000
_cell.length_c   1.000
_cell.angle_alpha   90.00
_cell.angle_beta   90.00
_cell.angle_gamma   90.00
#
_symmetry.space_group_name_H-M   'P 1'
#
loop_
_entity.id
_entity.type
_entity.pdbx_description
1 polymer ?
#
loop_
_entity_poly.entity_id
_entity_poly.type
_entity_poly.pdbx_seq_one_letter_code
_entity_poly.pdbx_strand_id
1 'polypeptide(L)'
;MKEKKESKRHFNKFITFTLIVGLIVAFFSVLSDNLPYLRDGSTVLELVISYLAVMINSLPMWFILAMLVGYIFARNIREAAIFGAIFTICTITFYFVIGDLYTDTEVPLSFKYQTTVFVSWYGASAIGGIFGGITGLLIKKTPYVLLILLVGLLLQLVVNGIRSWGDFVGIAQNVTYCLMIISIVIYLGITKKMKKNIILERE
;
A
#
# COMPACT_ATOMS: atom_id res chain seq x y z
N MET A 1 35.68 -6.06 2.88
CA MET A 1 35.40 -4.62 3.14
C MET A 1 34.36 -4.01 2.17
N LYS A 2 34.38 -4.36 0.88
CA LYS A 2 33.44 -3.86 -0.16
C LYS A 2 31.97 -4.28 0.08
N GLU A 3 31.71 -5.54 0.40
CA GLU A 3 30.36 -6.06 0.69
C GLU A 3 29.69 -5.39 1.89
N LYS A 4 30.46 -5.11 2.96
CA LYS A 4 29.96 -4.39 4.15
C LYS A 4 29.56 -2.95 3.81
N LYS A 5 30.28 -2.30 2.88
CA LYS A 5 30.00 -0.94 2.40
C LYS A 5 28.76 -0.92 1.49
N GLU A 6 28.59 -1.92 0.63
CA GLU A 6 27.42 -2.06 -0.24
C GLU A 6 26.14 -2.40 0.53
N SER A 7 26.23 -3.31 1.51
CA SER A 7 25.12 -3.61 2.43
C SER A 7 24.67 -2.37 3.21
N LYS A 8 25.61 -1.60 3.76
CA LYS A 8 25.32 -0.34 4.46
C LYS A 8 24.66 0.70 3.53
N ARG A 9 25.16 0.88 2.30
CA ARG A 9 24.55 1.79 1.32
C ARG A 9 23.13 1.38 0.95
N HIS A 10 22.92 0.08 0.77
CA HIS A 10 21.61 -0.47 0.44
C HIS A 10 20.60 -0.24 1.59
N PHE A 11 21.01 -0.50 2.82
CA PHE A 11 20.20 -0.23 4.01
C PHE A 11 19.86 1.26 4.15
N ASN A 12 20.83 2.16 3.94
CA ASN A 12 20.58 3.60 3.98
C ASN A 12 19.52 4.05 2.96
N LYS A 13 19.56 3.49 1.74
CA LYS A 13 18.52 3.77 0.73
C LYS A 13 17.13 3.33 1.19
N PHE A 14 17.04 2.17 1.82
CA PHE A 14 15.78 1.69 2.40
C PHE A 14 15.28 2.63 3.49
N ILE A 15 16.14 3.08 4.41
CA ILE A 15 15.76 4.04 5.46
C ILE A 15 15.24 5.35 4.85
N THR A 16 15.97 5.95 3.91
CA THR A 16 15.52 7.18 3.24
C THR A 16 14.19 6.98 2.52
N PHE A 17 14.01 5.85 1.83
CA PHE A 17 12.75 5.52 1.18
C PHE A 17 11.60 5.43 2.20
N THR A 18 11.80 4.69 3.30
CA THR A 18 10.79 4.51 4.35
C THR A 18 10.40 5.84 5.00
N LEU A 19 11.36 6.71 5.27
CA LEU A 19 11.08 8.02 5.85
C LEU A 19 10.26 8.90 4.89
N ILE A 20 10.66 9.00 3.63
CA ILE A 20 9.99 9.89 2.67
C ILE A 20 8.62 9.33 2.28
N VAL A 21 8.58 8.09 1.80
CA VAL A 21 7.35 7.47 1.29
C VAL A 21 6.39 7.20 2.44
N GLY A 22 6.88 6.72 3.58
CA GLY A 22 6.05 6.51 4.76
C GLY A 22 5.41 7.81 5.26
N LEU A 23 6.15 8.92 5.27
CA LEU A 23 5.60 10.21 5.66
C LEU A 23 4.53 10.71 4.69
N ILE A 24 4.76 10.59 3.38
CA ILE A 24 3.77 10.95 2.35
C ILE A 24 2.49 10.13 2.53
N VAL A 25 2.63 8.80 2.69
CA VAL A 25 1.49 7.89 2.86
C VAL A 25 0.71 8.23 4.12
N ALA A 26 1.41 8.40 5.24
CA ALA A 26 0.80 8.79 6.50
C ALA A 26 0.04 10.11 6.41
N PHE A 27 0.64 11.13 5.79
CA PHE A 27 0.00 12.43 5.60
C PHE A 27 -1.29 12.33 4.77
N PHE A 28 -1.25 11.64 3.63
CA PHE A 28 -2.43 11.45 2.78
C PHE A 28 -3.49 10.57 3.44
N SER A 29 -3.09 9.59 4.25
CA SER A 29 -4.02 8.79 5.07
C SER A 29 -4.75 9.64 6.09
N VAL A 30 -4.03 10.46 6.88
CA VAL A 30 -4.67 11.38 7.83
C VAL A 30 -5.56 12.39 7.10
N LEU A 31 -5.10 12.93 5.97
CA LEU A 31 -5.90 13.85 5.16
C LEU A 31 -7.20 13.20 4.69
N SER A 32 -7.14 11.94 4.24
CA SER A 32 -8.30 11.16 3.79
C SER A 32 -9.36 11.02 4.88
N ASP A 33 -8.94 10.79 6.13
CA ASP A 33 -9.84 10.60 7.26
C ASP A 33 -10.51 11.92 7.70
N ASN A 34 -9.93 13.06 7.31
CA ASN A 34 -10.39 14.40 7.63
C ASN A 34 -10.92 15.16 6.41
N LEU A 35 -11.18 14.48 5.29
CA LEU A 35 -11.67 15.13 4.08
C LEU A 35 -13.06 15.76 4.31
N PRO A 36 -13.24 17.06 4.01
CA PRO A 36 -14.57 17.65 4.01
C PRO A 36 -15.41 17.05 2.88
N TYR A 37 -16.72 16.95 3.12
CA TYR A 37 -17.66 16.50 2.11
C TYR A 37 -17.63 17.44 0.90
N LEU A 38 -17.15 16.95 -0.24
CA LEU A 38 -17.07 17.72 -1.48
C LEU A 38 -18.50 17.98 -2.01
N ARG A 39 -18.99 19.22 -1.84
CA ARG A 39 -20.25 19.70 -2.43
C ARG A 39 -20.02 20.36 -3.79
N ASP A 40 -21.12 20.64 -4.47
CA ASP A 40 -21.16 21.47 -5.69
C ASP A 40 -20.38 22.77 -5.47
N GLY A 41 -19.35 23.00 -6.30
CA GLY A 41 -18.44 24.14 -6.20
C GLY A 41 -16.99 23.80 -5.79
N SER A 42 -16.67 22.54 -5.53
CA SER A 42 -15.29 22.09 -5.29
C SER A 42 -14.37 22.34 -6.50
N THR A 43 -13.14 22.78 -6.22
CA THR A 43 -12.16 23.04 -7.28
C THR A 43 -11.57 21.73 -7.80
N VAL A 44 -11.08 21.74 -9.05
CA VAL A 44 -10.38 20.58 -9.63
C VAL A 44 -9.21 20.13 -8.76
N LEU A 45 -8.50 21.07 -8.13
CA LEU A 45 -7.38 20.76 -7.25
C LEU A 45 -7.81 20.00 -5.99
N GLU A 46 -8.91 20.41 -5.35
CA GLU A 46 -9.48 19.71 -4.19
C GLU A 46 -9.90 18.29 -4.56
N LEU A 47 -10.50 18.10 -5.73
CA LEU A 47 -10.90 16.77 -6.20
C LEU A 47 -9.69 15.85 -6.43
N VAL A 48 -8.59 16.37 -6.99
CA VAL A 48 -7.33 15.63 -7.17
C VAL A 48 -6.73 15.26 -5.82
N ILE A 49 -6.66 16.20 -4.87
CA ILE A 49 -6.10 15.95 -3.54
C ILE A 49 -6.94 14.90 -2.80
N SER A 50 -8.27 15.02 -2.83
CA SER A 50 -9.18 14.04 -2.22
C SER A 50 -9.05 12.66 -2.84
N TYR A 51 -8.97 12.58 -4.17
CA TYR A 51 -8.71 11.32 -4.87
C TYR A 51 -7.38 10.70 -4.43
N LEU A 52 -6.29 11.47 -4.39
CA LEU A 52 -4.98 10.97 -3.96
C LEU A 52 -5.02 10.50 -2.50
N ALA A 53 -5.66 11.25 -1.61
CA ALA A 53 -5.81 10.89 -0.21
C ALA A 53 -6.56 9.55 -0.05
N VAL A 54 -7.74 9.43 -0.65
CA VAL A 54 -8.59 8.23 -0.57
C VAL A 54 -7.93 7.02 -1.24
N MET A 55 -7.23 7.23 -2.36
CA MET A 55 -6.47 6.15 -3.02
C MET A 55 -5.30 5.67 -2.18
N ILE A 56 -4.46 6.59 -1.69
CA ILE A 56 -3.29 6.25 -0.87
C ILE A 56 -3.73 5.57 0.44
N ASN A 57 -4.85 6.00 1.03
CA ASN A 57 -5.42 5.42 2.24
C ASN A 57 -6.15 4.09 2.03
N SER A 58 -6.03 3.47 0.86
CA SER A 58 -6.68 2.18 0.58
C SER A 58 -5.79 0.99 0.94
N LEU A 59 -6.42 -0.10 1.41
CA LEU A 59 -5.71 -1.35 1.71
C LEU A 59 -4.88 -1.88 0.51
N PRO A 60 -5.40 -1.89 -0.73
CA PRO A 60 -4.60 -2.30 -1.89
C PRO A 60 -3.34 -1.44 -2.08
N MET A 61 -3.42 -0.11 -1.89
CA MET A 61 -2.26 0.76 -2.04
C MET A 61 -1.22 0.54 -0.95
N TRP A 62 -1.65 0.42 0.31
CA TRP A 62 -0.75 0.05 1.41
C TRP A 62 -0.03 -1.28 1.14
N PHE A 63 -0.75 -2.28 0.63
CA PHE A 63 -0.18 -3.57 0.27
C PHE A 63 0.81 -3.46 -0.90
N ILE A 64 0.49 -2.69 -1.96
CA ILE A 64 1.39 -2.45 -3.10
C ILE A 64 2.67 -1.76 -2.66
N LEU A 65 2.62 -0.80 -1.74
CA LEU A 65 3.80 -0.13 -1.24
C LEU A 65 4.69 -1.08 -0.43
N ALA A 66 4.11 -1.94 0.40
CA ALA A 66 4.86 -3.02 1.06
C ALA A 66 5.45 -4.02 0.05
N MET A 67 4.73 -4.36 -1.03
CA MET A 67 5.27 -5.14 -2.14
C MET A 67 6.44 -4.45 -2.81
N LEU A 68 6.35 -3.14 -3.05
CA LEU A 68 7.43 -2.36 -3.67
C LEU A 68 8.70 -2.42 -2.82
N VAL A 69 8.57 -2.35 -1.49
CA VAL A 69 9.69 -2.52 -0.56
C VAL A 69 10.37 -3.88 -0.72
N GLY A 70 9.59 -4.97 -0.72
CA GLY A 70 10.11 -6.32 -0.94
C GLY A 70 10.74 -6.50 -2.32
N TYR A 71 10.15 -5.88 -3.34
CA TYR A 71 10.67 -5.92 -4.71
C TYR A 71 11.99 -5.18 -4.84
N ILE A 72 12.12 -3.96 -4.30
CA ILE A 72 13.33 -3.15 -4.50
C ILE A 72 14.46 -3.60 -3.58
N PHE A 73 14.16 -3.81 -2.30
CA PHE A 73 15.19 -3.89 -1.26
C PHE A 73 15.50 -5.32 -0.81
N ALA A 74 14.59 -6.28 -0.95
CA ALA A 74 14.83 -7.61 -0.41
C ALA A 74 15.59 -8.53 -1.37
N ARG A 75 16.51 -9.32 -0.80
CA ARG A 75 17.27 -10.37 -1.50
C ARG A 75 16.77 -11.77 -1.15
N ASN A 76 16.13 -11.91 0.02
CA ASN A 76 15.59 -13.18 0.52
C ASN A 76 14.28 -12.94 1.30
N ILE A 77 13.54 -14.02 1.57
CA ILE A 77 12.21 -13.97 2.21
C ILE A 77 12.28 -13.29 3.59
N ARG A 78 13.35 -13.53 4.35
CA ARG A 78 13.54 -12.92 5.67
C ARG A 78 13.69 -11.41 5.57
N GLU A 79 14.55 -10.92 4.68
CA GLU A 79 14.70 -9.48 4.41
C GLU A 79 13.39 -8.85 3.92
N ALA A 80 12.66 -9.55 3.04
CA ALA A 80 11.38 -9.07 2.52
C ALA A 80 10.34 -8.89 3.63
N ALA A 81 10.21 -9.89 4.51
CA ALA A 81 9.33 -9.81 5.66
C ALA A 81 9.71 -8.67 6.60
N ILE A 82 11.00 -8.57 6.95
CA ILE A 82 11.50 -7.56 7.90
C ILE A 82 11.38 -6.14 7.33
N PHE A 83 11.83 -5.89 6.11
CA PHE A 83 11.75 -4.56 5.50
C PHE A 83 10.31 -4.14 5.26
N GLY A 84 9.44 -5.06 4.82
CA GLY A 84 8.01 -4.81 4.68
C GLY A 84 7.38 -4.42 6.02
N ALA A 85 7.65 -5.17 7.10
CA ALA A 85 7.16 -4.86 8.44
C ALA A 85 7.66 -3.52 8.97
N ILE A 86 8.97 -3.24 8.84
CA ILE A 86 9.57 -1.98 9.28
C ILE A 86 8.91 -0.81 8.54
N PHE A 87 8.77 -0.91 7.21
CA PHE A 87 8.13 0.14 6.42
C PHE A 87 6.71 0.44 6.90
N THR A 88 5.86 -0.58 7.06
CA THR A 88 4.47 -0.39 7.49
C THR A 88 4.35 0.07 8.93
N ILE A 89 5.21 -0.41 9.83
CA ILE A 89 5.25 0.05 11.23
C ILE A 89 5.67 1.52 11.30
N CYS A 90 6.73 1.92 10.59
CA CYS A 90 7.14 3.32 10.54
C CYS A 90 6.04 4.21 9.94
N THR A 91 5.38 3.75 8.87
CA THR A 91 4.30 4.49 8.21
C THR A 91 3.10 4.67 9.14
N ILE A 92 2.66 3.62 9.84
CA ILE A 92 1.54 3.73 10.79
C ILE A 92 1.92 4.57 12.02
N THR A 93 3.19 4.57 12.45
CA THR A 93 3.67 5.50 13.47
C THR A 93 3.55 6.95 13.01
N PHE A 94 3.99 7.28 11.79
CA PHE A 94 3.81 8.62 11.24
C PHE A 94 2.33 9.00 11.13
N TYR A 95 1.47 8.07 10.73
CA TYR A 95 0.03 8.30 10.67
C TYR A 95 -0.53 8.72 12.04
N PHE A 96 -0.18 7.99 13.11
CA PHE A 96 -0.64 8.36 14.45
C PHE A 96 -0.08 9.71 14.92
N VAL A 97 1.20 9.99 14.67
CA VAL A 97 1.83 11.26 15.06
C VAL A 97 1.20 12.43 14.31
N ILE A 98 0.97 12.31 13.00
CA ILE A 98 0.32 13.36 12.21
C ILE A 98 -1.15 13.49 12.60
N GLY A 99 -1.84 12.38 12.84
CA GLY A 99 -3.24 12.37 13.27
C GLY A 99 -3.43 13.13 14.58
N ASP A 100 -2.57 12.88 15.57
CA ASP A 100 -2.57 13.60 16.85
C ASP A 100 -2.39 15.11 16.69
N LEU A 101 -1.56 15.54 15.74
CA LEU A 101 -1.40 16.96 15.40
C LEU A 101 -2.60 17.56 14.64
N TYR A 102 -3.42 16.72 13.99
CA TYR A 102 -4.56 17.14 13.17
C TYR A 102 -5.86 17.22 13.97
N THR A 103 -6.01 16.35 14.97
CA THR A 103 -7.20 16.29 15.84
C THR A 103 -6.88 16.91 17.19
N ASP A 104 -7.33 18.16 17.41
CA ASP A 104 -7.40 18.80 18.74
C ASP A 104 -8.46 18.10 19.62
N THR A 105 -8.30 16.81 19.90
CA THR A 105 -9.23 16.06 20.75
C THR A 105 -8.80 16.15 22.21
N GLU A 106 -9.44 17.05 22.96
CA GLU A 106 -9.24 17.28 24.40
C GLU A 106 -9.74 16.15 25.32
N VAL A 107 -10.28 15.04 24.81
CA VAL A 107 -10.87 13.98 25.63
C VAL A 107 -9.88 12.82 25.82
N PRO A 108 -9.27 12.65 27.02
CA PRO A 108 -8.39 11.52 27.28
C PRO A 108 -9.20 10.22 27.26
N LEU A 109 -9.06 9.46 26.17
CA LEU A 109 -9.57 8.09 26.07
C LEU A 109 -8.89 7.21 27.13
N SER A 110 -9.63 6.24 27.68
CA SER A 110 -9.08 5.29 28.66
C SER A 110 -7.83 4.59 28.11
N PHE A 111 -6.79 4.45 28.95
CA PHE A 111 -5.54 3.76 28.61
C PHE A 111 -5.75 2.38 27.96
N LYS A 112 -6.76 1.63 28.43
CA LYS A 112 -7.11 0.31 27.88
C LYS A 112 -7.57 0.41 26.43
N TYR A 113 -8.39 1.41 26.11
CA TYR A 113 -8.90 1.65 24.76
C TYR A 113 -7.77 2.04 23.81
N GLN A 114 -6.92 2.99 24.21
CA GLN A 114 -5.76 3.41 23.41
C GLN A 114 -4.81 2.24 23.14
N THR A 115 -4.54 1.41 24.15
CA THR A 115 -3.67 0.23 24.00
C THR A 115 -4.25 -0.76 23.00
N THR A 116 -5.55 -1.05 23.07
CA THR A 116 -6.21 -1.95 22.12
C THR A 116 -6.15 -1.42 20.70
N VAL A 117 -6.43 -0.13 20.50
CA VAL A 117 -6.35 0.52 19.19
C VAL A 117 -4.93 0.40 18.64
N PHE A 118 -3.91 0.81 19.40
CA PHE A 118 -2.53 0.73 18.93
C PHE A 118 -2.10 -0.70 18.61
N VAL A 119 -2.37 -1.67 19.49
CA VAL A 119 -1.99 -3.07 19.25
C VAL A 119 -2.65 -3.61 17.98
N SER A 120 -3.92 -3.32 17.75
CA SER A 120 -4.62 -3.74 16.53
C SER A 120 -4.03 -3.11 15.27
N TRP A 121 -3.77 -1.81 15.27
CA TRP A 121 -3.21 -1.10 14.11
C TRP A 121 -1.77 -1.50 13.81
N TYR A 122 -0.90 -1.54 14.81
CA TYR A 122 0.48 -1.99 14.64
C TYR A 122 0.56 -3.47 14.25
N GLY A 123 -0.29 -4.32 14.84
CA GLY A 123 -0.36 -5.74 14.51
C GLY A 123 -0.80 -5.98 13.06
N ALA A 124 -1.91 -5.37 12.65
CA ALA A 124 -2.40 -5.45 11.27
C ALA A 124 -1.38 -4.89 10.28
N SER A 125 -0.75 -3.76 10.59
CA SER A 125 0.29 -3.14 9.76
C SER A 125 1.50 -4.06 9.60
N ALA A 126 2.01 -4.64 10.69
CA ALA A 126 3.13 -5.57 10.64
C ALA A 126 2.82 -6.81 9.80
N ILE A 127 1.64 -7.41 9.98
CA ILE A 127 1.20 -8.58 9.21
C ILE A 127 1.08 -8.21 7.72
N GLY A 128 0.39 -7.11 7.41
CA GLY A 128 0.25 -6.61 6.05
C GLY A 128 1.59 -6.31 5.39
N GLY A 129 2.52 -5.69 6.14
CA GLY A 129 3.88 -5.41 5.70
C GLY A 129 4.69 -6.66 5.40
N ILE A 130 4.63 -7.68 6.27
CA ILE A 130 5.30 -8.97 6.06
C ILE A 130 4.79 -9.63 4.77
N PHE A 131 3.47 -9.79 4.63
CA PHE A 131 2.87 -10.43 3.47
C PHE A 131 3.12 -9.62 2.19
N GLY A 132 2.97 -8.30 2.26
CA GLY A 132 3.27 -7.40 1.15
C GLY A 132 4.72 -7.54 0.70
N GLY A 133 5.67 -7.41 1.63
CA GLY A 133 7.10 -7.56 1.35
C GLY A 133 7.45 -8.91 0.72
N ILE A 134 6.97 -10.02 1.27
CA ILE A 134 7.20 -11.36 0.72
C ILE A 134 6.62 -11.47 -0.69
N THR A 135 5.38 -11.01 -0.89
CA THR A 135 4.69 -11.00 -2.19
C THR A 135 5.50 -10.21 -3.22
N GLY A 136 6.00 -9.04 -2.82
CA GLY A 136 6.87 -8.19 -3.63
C GLY A 136 8.20 -8.83 -4.01
N LEU A 137 8.80 -9.64 -3.15
CA LEU A 137 9.98 -10.42 -3.51
C LEU A 137 9.63 -11.53 -4.51
N LEU A 138 8.53 -12.24 -4.28
CA LEU A 138 8.14 -13.42 -5.05
C LEU A 138 7.72 -13.08 -6.49
N ILE A 139 7.23 -11.86 -6.75
CA ILE A 139 6.90 -11.42 -8.11
C ILE A 139 8.10 -11.48 -9.07
N LYS A 140 9.33 -11.36 -8.55
CA LYS A 140 10.58 -11.53 -9.34
C LYS A 140 10.73 -12.94 -9.88
N LYS A 141 10.14 -13.92 -9.21
CA LYS A 141 10.24 -15.35 -9.56
C LYS A 141 9.04 -15.81 -10.39
N THR A 142 7.86 -15.30 -10.07
CA THR A 142 6.63 -15.72 -10.75
C THR A 142 5.59 -14.60 -10.75
N PRO A 143 5.05 -14.23 -11.93
CA PRO A 143 4.07 -13.14 -12.03
C PRO A 143 2.73 -13.52 -11.40
N TYR A 144 2.43 -14.82 -11.24
CA TYR A 144 1.18 -15.34 -10.66
C TYR A 144 0.95 -14.91 -9.21
N VAL A 145 1.99 -14.44 -8.51
CA VAL A 145 1.85 -13.84 -7.17
C VAL A 145 0.95 -12.59 -7.17
N LEU A 146 0.81 -11.91 -8.33
CA LEU A 146 -0.15 -10.81 -8.49
C LEU A 146 -1.61 -11.21 -8.28
N LEU A 147 -1.94 -12.50 -8.28
CA LEU A 147 -3.29 -12.96 -7.96
C LEU A 147 -3.69 -12.59 -6.51
N ILE A 148 -2.73 -12.48 -5.59
CA ILE A 148 -2.99 -12.02 -4.22
C ILE A 148 -3.49 -10.57 -4.24
N LEU A 149 -2.82 -9.70 -5.00
CA LEU A 149 -3.24 -8.30 -5.18
C LEU A 149 -4.60 -8.22 -5.90
N LEU A 150 -4.82 -9.05 -6.92
CA LEU A 150 -6.09 -9.10 -7.65
C LEU A 150 -7.27 -9.43 -6.73
N VAL A 151 -7.10 -10.40 -5.81
CA VAL A 151 -8.12 -10.71 -4.79
C VAL A 151 -8.36 -9.51 -3.87
N GLY A 152 -7.30 -8.83 -3.41
CA GLY A 152 -7.42 -7.62 -2.60
C GLY A 152 -8.19 -6.50 -3.30
N LEU A 153 -7.94 -6.26 -4.59
CA LEU A 153 -8.65 -5.26 -5.40
C LEU A 153 -10.14 -5.60 -5.55
N LEU A 154 -10.47 -6.88 -5.79
CA LEU A 154 -11.86 -7.33 -5.88
C LEU A 154 -12.59 -7.17 -4.54
N LEU A 155 -11.94 -7.55 -3.44
CA LEU A 155 -12.50 -7.36 -2.09
C LEU A 155 -12.72 -5.88 -1.79
N GLN A 156 -11.79 -5.00 -2.18
CA GLN A 156 -11.95 -3.56 -1.97
C GLN A 156 -13.15 -3.00 -2.75
N LEU A 157 -13.37 -3.42 -4.00
CA LEU A 157 -14.56 -3.04 -4.76
C LEU A 157 -15.87 -3.48 -4.07
N VAL A 158 -15.88 -4.68 -3.47
CA VAL A 158 -17.03 -5.17 -2.71
C VAL A 158 -17.26 -4.35 -1.44
N VAL A 159 -16.19 -4.04 -0.69
CA VAL A 159 -16.24 -3.24 0.55
C VAL A 159 -16.73 -1.81 0.28
N ASN A 160 -16.23 -1.19 -0.80
CA ASN A 160 -16.66 0.15 -1.22
C ASN A 160 -18.16 0.20 -1.56
N GLY A 161 -18.71 -0.89 -2.11
CA GLY A 161 -20.14 -1.06 -2.35
C GLY A 161 -20.76 -0.06 -3.32
N ILE A 162 -22.09 -0.11 -3.49
CA ILE A 162 -22.82 0.71 -4.48
C ILE A 162 -22.72 2.21 -4.17
N ARG A 163 -22.64 2.60 -2.88
CA ARG A 163 -22.61 4.01 -2.47
C ARG A 163 -21.38 4.76 -2.98
N SER A 164 -20.24 4.07 -3.09
CA SER A 164 -19.01 4.66 -3.65
C SER A 164 -19.12 5.06 -5.13
N TRP A 165 -20.16 4.63 -5.85
CA TRP A 165 -20.45 5.08 -7.21
C TRP A 165 -21.30 6.35 -7.25
N GLY A 166 -21.67 6.90 -6.09
CA GLY A 166 -22.52 8.09 -5.98
C GLY A 166 -21.76 9.42 -5.97
N ASP A 167 -20.43 9.40 -5.83
CA ASP A 167 -19.60 10.61 -5.82
C ASP A 167 -18.36 10.46 -6.73
N PHE A 168 -17.81 11.58 -7.19
CA PHE A 168 -16.72 11.60 -8.16
C PHE A 168 -15.44 10.91 -7.67
N VAL A 169 -15.11 11.01 -6.38
CA VAL A 169 -13.88 10.44 -5.81
C VAL A 169 -14.00 8.94 -5.73
N GLY A 170 -15.13 8.44 -5.23
CA GLY A 170 -15.43 7.01 -5.18
C GLY A 170 -15.49 6.37 -6.57
N ILE A 171 -16.12 7.03 -7.56
CA ILE A 171 -16.12 6.58 -8.97
C ILE A 171 -14.69 6.47 -9.49
N ALA A 172 -13.87 7.52 -9.32
CA ALA A 172 -12.49 7.53 -9.79
C ALA A 172 -11.67 6.41 -9.15
N GLN A 173 -11.81 6.19 -7.84
CA GLN A 173 -11.15 5.09 -7.13
C GLN A 173 -11.56 3.72 -7.68
N ASN A 174 -12.85 3.48 -7.84
CA ASN A 174 -13.35 2.19 -8.34
C ASN A 174 -12.90 1.93 -9.79
N VAL A 175 -12.92 2.96 -10.65
CA VAL A 175 -12.39 2.87 -12.01
C VAL A 175 -10.91 2.50 -11.99
N THR A 176 -10.11 3.13 -11.12
CA THR A 176 -8.70 2.79 -10.95
C THR A 176 -8.51 1.33 -10.55
N TYR A 177 -9.29 0.79 -9.61
CA TYR A 177 -9.23 -0.63 -9.25
C TYR A 177 -9.58 -1.55 -10.41
N CYS A 178 -10.63 -1.23 -11.17
CA CYS A 178 -11.00 -1.98 -12.38
C CYS A 178 -9.86 -2.00 -13.40
N LEU A 179 -9.22 -0.84 -13.65
CA LEU A 179 -8.09 -0.73 -14.57
C LEU A 179 -6.88 -1.53 -14.08
N MET A 180 -6.60 -1.53 -12.77
CA MET A 180 -5.53 -2.34 -12.17
C MET A 180 -5.81 -3.84 -12.33
N ILE A 181 -7.05 -4.29 -12.09
CA ILE A 181 -7.45 -5.69 -12.27
C ILE A 181 -7.25 -6.10 -13.74
N ILE A 182 -7.76 -5.32 -14.69
CA ILE A 182 -7.62 -5.58 -16.13
C ILE A 182 -6.14 -5.66 -16.50
N SER A 183 -5.32 -4.72 -16.01
CA SER A 183 -3.88 -4.67 -16.28
C SER A 183 -3.16 -5.93 -15.76
N ILE A 184 -3.50 -6.39 -14.56
CA ILE A 184 -2.95 -7.63 -13.99
C ILE A 184 -3.35 -8.83 -14.87
N VAL A 185 -4.63 -8.95 -15.26
CA VAL A 185 -5.11 -10.06 -16.10
C VAL A 185 -4.40 -10.08 -17.46
N ILE A 186 -4.28 -8.93 -18.12
CA ILE A 186 -3.57 -8.81 -19.40
C ILE A 186 -2.10 -9.22 -19.23
N TYR A 187 -1.41 -8.70 -18.21
CA TYR A 187 -0.01 -9.03 -17.94
C TYR A 187 0.19 -10.54 -17.70
N LEU A 188 -0.69 -11.18 -16.91
CA LEU A 188 -0.66 -12.62 -16.70
C LEU A 188 -0.91 -13.42 -17.99
N GLY A 189 -1.81 -12.94 -18.86
CA GLY A 189 -2.08 -13.55 -20.17
C GLY A 189 -0.86 -13.51 -21.09
N ILE A 190 -0.18 -12.37 -21.16
CA ILE A 190 1.04 -12.18 -21.97
C ILE A 190 2.16 -13.08 -21.46
N THR A 191 2.44 -13.06 -20.15
CA THR A 191 3.53 -13.87 -19.56
C THR A 191 3.29 -15.37 -19.75
N LYS A 192 2.04 -15.84 -19.64
CA LYS A 192 1.67 -17.24 -19.93
C LYS A 192 1.94 -17.60 -21.40
N LYS A 193 1.55 -16.73 -22.35
CA LYS A 193 1.78 -16.96 -23.79
C LYS A 193 3.27 -17.03 -24.12
N MET A 194 4.07 -16.10 -23.61
CA MET A 194 5.53 -16.09 -23.83
C MET A 194 6.18 -17.37 -23.30
N LYS A 195 5.80 -17.83 -22.10
CA LYS A 195 6.35 -19.06 -21.52
C LYS A 195 6.00 -20.29 -22.36
N LYS A 196 4.78 -20.35 -22.92
CA LYS A 196 4.36 -21.44 -23.83
C LYS A 196 5.21 -21.46 -25.11
N ASN A 197 5.45 -20.30 -25.72
CA ASN A 197 6.24 -20.20 -26.95
C ASN A 197 7.68 -20.66 -26.74
N ILE A 198 8.32 -20.27 -25.63
CA ILE A 198 9.69 -20.69 -25.30
C ILE A 198 9.80 -22.21 -25.12
N ILE A 199 8.75 -22.86 -24.61
CA ILE A 199 8.73 -24.33 -24.46
C ILE A 199 8.62 -24.99 -25.83
N LEU A 200 7.73 -24.50 -26.70
CA LEU A 200 7.54 -25.02 -28.05
C LEU A 200 8.77 -24.82 -28.96
N GLU A 201 9.58 -23.78 -28.75
CA GLU A 201 10.84 -23.57 -29.48
C GLU A 201 11.98 -24.49 -29.00
N ARG A 202 11.81 -25.20 -27.87
CA ARG A 202 12.81 -26.10 -27.28
C ARG A 202 12.52 -27.58 -27.51
N GLU A 203 11.34 -27.91 -28.02
CA GLU A 203 10.90 -29.25 -28.44
C GLU A 203 11.11 -29.44 -29.95
#